data_AF-A0A2G1VMG1-F1
#
_entry.id   AF-A0A2G1VMG1-F1
#
_cell.length_a   1.000
_cell.length_b   1.000
_cell.length_c   1.000
_cell.angle_alpha   90.00
_cell.angle_beta   90.00
_cell.angle_gamma   90.00
#
_symmetry.space_group_name_H-M   'P 1'
#
loop_
_entity.id
_entity.type
_entity.pdbx_description
1 polymer ?
#
loop_
_entity_poly.entity_id
_entity_poly.type
_entity_poly.pdbx_seq_one_letter_code
_entity_poly.pdbx_strand_id
1 'polypeptide(L)' 'MLNKSIKFLIENKLVAVILLALFVGWGIVNAPFNWETGILPTDPVAVDAIPDIGENQQIVFTKWQGRSPQDIE' A
#
# COMPACT_ATOMS: atom_id res chain seq x y z
N MET A 1 31.99 3.01 5.97
CA MET A 1 31.27 1.82 5.45
C MET A 1 30.52 2.14 4.16
N LEU A 2 29.79 3.26 4.10
CA LEU A 2 29.09 3.74 2.90
C LEU A 2 29.97 3.77 1.62
N ASN A 3 31.17 4.38 1.68
CA ASN A 3 32.06 4.46 0.53
C ASN A 3 32.49 3.08 -0.02
N LYS A 4 32.57 2.06 0.84
CA LYS A 4 32.89 0.68 0.41
C LYS A 4 31.70 0.06 -0.33
N SER A 5 30.48 0.26 0.15
CA SER A 5 29.26 -0.22 -0.51
C SER A 5 29.03 0.46 -1.85
N ILE A 6 29.24 1.78 -1.94
CA ILE A 6 29.16 2.52 -3.20
C ILE A 6 30.20 2.00 -4.19
N LYS A 7 31.46 1.85 -3.73
CA LYS A 7 32.54 1.30 -4.57
C LYS A 7 32.22 -0.10 -5.09
N PHE A 8 31.67 -0.97 -4.25
CA PHE A 8 31.24 -2.31 -4.65
C PHE A 8 30.22 -2.28 -5.79
N LEU A 9 29.20 -1.43 -5.73
CA LEU A 9 28.19 -1.30 -6.78
C LEU A 9 28.77 -0.71 -8.08
N ILE A 10 29.71 0.22 -7.98
CA ILE A 10 30.40 0.82 -9.14
C ILE A 10 31.31 -0.19 -9.84
N GLU A 11 32.02 -1.02 -9.08
CA GLU A 11 32.91 -2.05 -9.62
C GLU A 11 32.12 -3.24 -10.18
N ASN A 12 31.03 -3.63 -9.51
CA ASN A 12 30.18 -4.75 -9.92
C ASN A 12 28.91 -4.26 -10.63
N LYS A 13 29.10 -3.55 -11.75
CA LYS A 13 27.99 -2.92 -12.50
C LYS A 13 26.88 -3.91 -12.88
N LEU A 14 27.23 -5.15 -13.23
CA LEU A 14 26.24 -6.19 -13.55
C LEU A 14 25.31 -6.46 -12.36
N VAL A 15 25.87 -6.59 -11.15
CA VAL A 15 25.08 -6.79 -9.93
C VAL A 15 24.17 -5.59 -9.68
N ALA A 16 24.66 -4.38 -9.88
CA ALA A 16 23.86 -3.17 -9.72
C ALA A 16 22.68 -3.12 -10.70
N VAL A 17 22.89 -3.49 -11.97
CA VAL A 17 21.83 -3.52 -12.98
C VAL A 17 20.80 -4.63 -12.70
N ILE A 18 21.25 -5.81 -12.28
CA ILE A 18 20.33 -6.91 -11.91
C ILE A 18 19.47 -6.51 -10.71
N LEU A 19 20.08 -5.91 -9.67
CA LEU A 19 19.34 -5.42 -8.51
C LEU A 19 18.32 -4.34 -8.91
N LEU A 20 18.72 -3.40 -9.77
CA LEU A 20 17.81 -2.38 -10.28
C LEU A 20 16.62 -3.01 -11.02
N ALA A 21 16.89 -3.94 -11.95
CA ALA A 21 15.85 -4.64 -12.70
C ALA A 21 14.90 -5.42 -11.78
N LEU A 22 15.44 -6.04 -10.73
CA LEU A 22 14.64 -6.73 -9.72
C LEU A 22 13.70 -5.76 -8.99
N PHE A 23 14.20 -4.62 -8.51
CA PHE A 23 13.36 -3.63 -7.81
C PHE A 23 12.32 -3.00 -8.72
N VAL A 24 12.68 -2.69 -9.97
CA VAL A 24 11.73 -2.16 -10.96
C VAL A 24 10.65 -3.19 -11.27
N GLY A 25 11.04 -4.45 -11.53
CA GLY A 25 10.10 -5.54 -11.79
C GLY A 25 9.16 -5.79 -10.61
N TRP A 26 9.69 -5.84 -9.40
CA TRP A 26 8.89 -5.93 -8.17
C TRP A 26 7.92 -4.76 -8.06
N GLY A 27 8.41 -3.54 -8.30
CA GLY A 27 7.60 -2.32 -8.29
C GLY A 27 6.43 -2.39 -9.27
N ILE A 28 6.66 -2.87 -10.50
CA ILE A 28 5.60 -3.03 -11.52
C ILE A 28 4.52 -4.02 -11.06
N VAL A 29 4.92 -5.16 -10.47
CA VAL A 29 3.97 -6.18 -9.97
C VAL A 29 3.04 -5.61 -8.90
N ASN A 30 3.55 -4.71 -8.06
CA ASN A 30 2.83 -4.15 -6.90
C ASN A 30 2.19 -2.78 -7.17
N ALA A 31 2.48 -2.17 -8.32
CA ALA A 31 1.98 -0.84 -8.64
C ALA A 31 0.46 -0.88 -8.85
N PRO A 32 -0.31 0.05 -8.28
CA PRO A 32 -1.77 0.05 -8.32
C PRO A 32 -2.32 0.61 -9.65
N PHE A 33 -1.78 0.16 -10.78
CA PHE A 33 -2.28 0.50 -12.10
C PHE A 33 -2.56 -0.76 -12.91
N ASN A 34 -3.43 -0.66 -13.91
CA ASN A 34 -3.79 -1.79 -14.75
C ASN A 34 -2.78 -1.97 -15.90
N TRP A 35 -1.59 -2.49 -15.57
CA TRP A 35 -0.53 -2.79 -16.55
C TRP A 35 -0.78 -4.13 -17.23
N GLU A 36 -0.57 -4.20 -18.54
CA GLU A 36 -0.53 -5.47 -19.28
C GLU A 36 0.88 -6.08 -19.20
N THR A 37 1.19 -6.73 -18.09
CA THR A 37 2.55 -7.22 -17.76
C THR A 37 2.88 -8.60 -18.33
N GLY A 38 1.92 -9.28 -18.98
CA GLY A 38 2.12 -10.55 -19.66
C GLY A 38 2.48 -11.70 -18.72
N ILE A 39 3.78 -12.03 -18.65
CA ILE A 39 4.30 -13.18 -17.87
C ILE A 39 4.51 -12.88 -16.37
N LEU A 40 4.49 -11.61 -15.98
CA LEU A 40 4.66 -11.23 -14.58
C LEU A 40 3.31 -11.32 -13.86
N PRO A 41 3.28 -11.76 -12.59
CA PRO A 41 2.08 -11.70 -11.77
C PRO A 41 1.67 -10.24 -11.52
N THR A 42 0.40 -10.02 -11.19
CA THR A 42 -0.12 -8.69 -10.84
C THR A 42 -0.76 -8.78 -9.46
N ASP A 43 -0.17 -8.09 -8.49
CA ASP A 43 -0.63 -8.05 -7.09
C ASP A 43 -0.57 -6.60 -6.57
N PRO A 44 -1.45 -5.72 -7.06
CA PRO A 44 -1.39 -4.29 -6.77
C PRO A 44 -1.75 -3.99 -5.32
N VAL A 45 -1.03 -3.05 -4.71
CA VAL A 45 -1.39 -2.53 -3.38
C VAL A 45 -2.78 -1.88 -3.46
N ALA A 46 -3.64 -2.17 -2.47
CA ALA A 46 -4.95 -1.54 -2.38
C ALA A 46 -4.83 -0.01 -2.25
N VAL A 47 -5.60 0.72 -3.04
CA VAL A 47 -5.65 2.18 -3.04
C VAL A 47 -7.07 2.68 -2.86
N ASP A 48 -7.23 3.79 -2.15
CA ASP A 48 -8.49 4.48 -1.97
C ASP A 48 -8.36 5.94 -2.45
N ALA A 49 -9.47 6.55 -2.83
CA ALA A 49 -9.52 7.96 -3.24
C ALA A 49 -9.36 8.90 -2.04
N ILE A 50 -9.73 8.45 -0.83
CA ILE A 50 -9.71 9.26 0.39
C ILE A 50 -8.76 8.60 1.40
N PRO A 51 -7.81 9.33 2.00
CA PRO A 51 -7.01 8.78 3.07
C PRO A 51 -7.89 8.53 4.30
N ASP A 52 -7.59 7.46 5.04
CA ASP A 52 -8.27 7.20 6.30
C ASP A 52 -7.85 8.24 7.36
N ILE A 53 -8.72 9.23 7.54
CA ILE A 53 -8.58 10.33 8.51
C ILE A 53 -9.71 10.34 9.54
N GLY A 54 -10.56 9.31 9.53
CA GLY A 54 -11.68 9.21 10.45
C GLY A 54 -11.19 9.08 11.88
N GLU A 55 -11.91 9.68 12.83
CA GLU A 55 -11.68 9.37 14.23
C GLU A 55 -12.12 7.93 14.51
N ASN A 56 -11.41 7.26 15.43
CA ASN A 56 -11.77 5.93 15.91
C ASN A 56 -13.05 6.02 16.76
N GLN A 57 -14.21 6.01 16.12
CA GLN A 57 -15.51 6.16 16.76
C GLN A 57 -16.21 4.80 16.94
N GLN A 58 -16.74 4.56 18.14
CA GLN A 58 -17.65 3.45 18.39
C GLN A 58 -19.10 3.95 18.36
N ILE A 59 -19.91 3.36 17.48
CA ILE A 59 -21.32 3.69 17.38
C ILE A 59 -22.12 2.64 18.16
N VAL A 60 -22.83 3.10 19.20
CA VAL A 60 -23.81 2.28 19.92
C VAL A 60 -25.20 2.70 19.47
N PHE A 61 -25.92 1.77 18.84
CA PHE A 61 -27.27 2.00 18.34
C PHE A 61 -28.23 0.99 18.96
N THR A 62 -29.35 1.48 19.49
CA THR A 62 -30.46 0.64 19.95
C THR A 62 -31.75 1.11 19.32
N LYS A 63 -32.55 0.17 18.79
CA LYS A 63 -33.89 0.49 18.27
C LYS A 63 -34.86 0.55 19.43
N TRP A 64 -35.67 1.60 19.48
CA TRP A 64 -36.68 1.73 20.53
C TRP A 64 -37.98 2.29 19.96
N GLN A 65 -38.97 1.40 19.78
CA GLN A 65 -40.23 1.75 19.10
C GLN A 65 -41.31 2.15 20.10
N GLY A 66 -42.02 3.25 19.82
CA GLY A 66 -43.24 3.62 20.52
C GLY A 66 -43.07 4.31 21.89
N ARG A 67 -41.90 4.88 22.19
CA ARG A 67 -41.67 5.69 23.40
C ARG A 67 -41.22 7.10 23.04
N SER A 68 -41.50 8.05 23.93
CA SER A 68 -41.19 9.46 23.67
C SER A 68 -39.68 9.67 23.71
N PRO A 69 -39.09 10.58 22.90
CA PRO A 69 -37.66 10.92 23.00
C PRO A 69 -37.22 11.33 24.41
N GLN A 70 -38.11 11.99 25.17
CA GLN A 70 -37.87 12.37 26.57
C GLN A 70 -37.79 11.18 27.53
N ASP A 71 -38.33 10.01 27.17
CA ASP A 71 -38.25 8.80 27.99
C ASP A 71 -36.92 8.04 27.76
N ILE A 72 -36.10 8.50 26.79
CA ILE A 72 -34.92 7.81 26.28
C ILE A 72 -33.62 8.56 26.63
N GLU A 73 -33.67 9.89 26.79
CA GLU A 73 -32.56 10.70 27.35
C GLU A 73 -32.24 10.30 28.81
#